data_AF-A0A7K7FYW1-F1
#
_entry.id   AF-A0A7K7FYW1-F1
#
_cell.length_a   1.000
_cell.length_b   1.000
_cell.length_c   1.000
_cell.angle_alpha   90.00
_cell.angle_beta   90.00
_cell.angle_gamma   90.00
#
_symmetry.space_group_name_H-M   'P 1'
#
loop_
_entity.id
_entity.type
_entity.pdbx_description
1 polymer ?
#
loop_
_entity_poly.entity_id
_entity_poly.type
_entity_poly.pdbx_seq_one_letter_code
_entity_poly.pdbx_strand_id
1 'polypeptide(L)'
;QAQAGWLQHDFGHLSVFKKSSWNHIVHKFVIGHLKGASANWWNHRHFQHHAKPNIFKKDPDVNMLHIFVLGDTQPVEYGKKKLKYLPYNHQHEYFFLIFPPLLIPVYFQIQIISTMIRHRFWADLVWAITYYIRYFITYIPFYGVLGSLFLLTFVRFLESHWFVWVTQMNHIPMEIDCEKHRDWLSSQLAATCNIEQSFFNDWFTGHLNFQIEHHLFPTMPRHNFWK
;
A
#
# COMPACT_ATOMS: atom_id res chain seq x y z
N GLN A 1 13.95 3.38 4.38
CA GLN A 1 12.84 2.49 3.98
C GLN A 1 11.67 3.27 3.38
N ALA A 2 11.23 4.31 4.09
CA ALA A 2 10.13 5.19 3.71
C ALA A 2 10.20 5.77 2.27
N GLN A 3 11.18 6.62 2.00
CA GLN A 3 11.36 7.27 0.69
C GLN A 3 11.62 6.30 -0.47
N ALA A 4 12.25 5.15 -0.21
CA ALA A 4 12.38 4.06 -1.18
C ALA A 4 11.00 3.47 -1.56
N GLY A 5 9.99 3.59 -0.69
CA GLY A 5 8.60 3.23 -0.96
C GLY A 5 7.94 4.15 -1.99
N TRP A 6 8.21 5.45 -1.93
CA TRP A 6 7.74 6.39 -2.94
C TRP A 6 8.48 6.22 -4.25
N LEU A 7 9.80 6.04 -4.20
CA LEU A 7 10.59 5.79 -5.39
C LEU A 7 10.20 4.49 -6.11
N GLN A 8 9.94 3.40 -5.38
CA GLN A 8 9.46 2.17 -6.04
C GLN A 8 8.06 2.36 -6.65
N HIS A 9 7.21 3.19 -6.04
CA HIS A 9 5.87 3.49 -6.57
C HIS A 9 5.99 4.22 -7.91
N ASP A 10 6.85 5.24 -7.99
CA ASP A 10 7.15 5.94 -9.25
C ASP A 10 7.62 4.97 -10.35
N PHE A 11 8.53 4.04 -10.02
CA PHE A 11 9.00 3.03 -10.97
C PHE A 11 7.90 2.03 -11.37
N GLY A 12 7.04 1.63 -10.43
CA GLY A 12 5.90 0.76 -10.70
C GLY A 12 4.87 1.39 -11.64
N HIS A 13 4.75 2.71 -11.61
CA HIS A 13 3.94 3.51 -12.52
C HIS A 13 4.61 3.87 -13.84
N LEU A 14 5.87 3.47 -14.04
CA LEU A 14 6.66 3.80 -15.23
C LEU A 14 6.90 5.30 -15.43
N SER A 15 6.86 6.09 -14.35
CA SER A 15 6.90 7.56 -14.42
C SER A 15 8.32 8.15 -14.35
N VAL A 16 9.36 7.32 -14.24
CA VAL A 16 10.75 7.79 -14.07
C VAL A 16 11.54 7.77 -15.38
N PHE A 17 11.62 6.61 -16.05
CA PHE A 17 12.34 6.47 -17.32
C PHE A 17 11.39 6.50 -18.52
N LYS A 18 11.86 7.07 -19.64
CA LYS A 18 11.14 7.02 -20.92
C LYS A 18 10.91 5.59 -21.42
N LYS A 19 11.86 4.67 -21.17
CA LYS A 19 11.77 3.26 -21.57
C LYS A 19 11.25 2.42 -20.40
N SER A 20 10.09 1.80 -20.58
CA SER A 20 9.42 0.97 -19.56
C SER A 20 10.32 -0.15 -19.00
N SER A 21 11.19 -0.75 -19.82
CA SER A 21 12.10 -1.80 -19.37
C SER A 21 13.01 -1.35 -18.22
N TRP A 22 13.49 -0.10 -18.25
CA TRP A 22 14.33 0.44 -17.19
C TRP A 22 13.54 0.66 -15.90
N ASN A 23 12.30 1.16 -16.01
CA ASN A 23 11.42 1.27 -14.85
C ASN A 23 11.19 -0.09 -14.20
N HIS A 24 10.88 -1.13 -14.96
CA HIS A 24 10.67 -2.47 -14.39
C HIS A 24 11.93 -3.07 -13.73
N ILE A 25 13.11 -2.89 -14.33
CA ILE A 25 14.36 -3.38 -13.76
C ILE A 25 14.64 -2.68 -12.42
N VAL A 26 14.56 -1.34 -12.41
CA VAL A 26 14.85 -0.56 -11.20
C VAL A 26 13.74 -0.71 -10.16
N HIS A 27 12.48 -0.88 -10.57
CA HIS A 27 11.38 -1.22 -9.67
C HIS A 27 11.67 -2.47 -8.86
N LYS A 28 12.06 -3.57 -9.53
CA LYS A 28 12.44 -4.84 -8.89
C LYS A 28 13.60 -4.66 -7.92
N PHE A 29 14.60 -3.87 -8.29
CA PHE A 29 15.73 -3.59 -7.40
C PHE A 29 15.29 -2.78 -6.17
N VAL A 30 14.55 -1.68 -6.33
CA VAL A 30 14.17 -0.80 -5.23
C VAL A 30 13.23 -1.53 -4.26
N ILE A 31 12.15 -2.15 -4.74
CA ILE A 31 11.20 -2.84 -3.86
C ILE A 31 11.79 -4.15 -3.31
N GLY A 32 12.55 -4.89 -4.11
CA GLY A 32 13.14 -6.17 -3.72
C GLY A 32 14.37 -6.02 -2.86
N HIS A 33 15.44 -5.43 -3.40
CA HIS A 33 16.72 -5.31 -2.70
C HIS A 33 16.67 -4.31 -1.55
N LEU A 34 15.99 -3.16 -1.70
CA LEU A 34 16.00 -2.13 -0.65
C LEU A 34 14.90 -2.31 0.39
N LYS A 35 13.79 -2.94 0.02
CA LYS A 35 12.62 -3.14 0.91
C LYS A 35 12.21 -4.58 1.16
N GLY A 36 12.79 -5.59 0.53
CA GLY A 36 12.47 -6.99 0.80
C GLY A 36 11.10 -7.47 0.29
N ALA A 37 10.51 -6.80 -0.71
CA ALA A 37 9.18 -7.08 -1.23
C ALA A 37 9.15 -7.37 -2.74
N SER A 38 8.00 -7.78 -3.29
CA SER A 38 7.87 -8.19 -4.70
C SER A 38 7.23 -7.10 -5.55
N ALA A 39 7.91 -6.74 -6.65
CA ALA A 39 7.40 -5.82 -7.66
C ALA A 39 6.15 -6.38 -8.35
N ASN A 40 6.12 -7.68 -8.65
CA ASN A 40 4.97 -8.30 -9.29
C ASN A 40 3.74 -8.33 -8.37
N TRP A 41 3.92 -8.66 -7.09
CA TRP A 41 2.84 -8.61 -6.11
C TRP A 41 2.31 -7.17 -5.95
N TRP A 42 3.21 -6.19 -5.85
CA TRP A 42 2.82 -4.79 -5.70
C TRP A 42 2.06 -4.31 -6.94
N ASN A 43 2.60 -4.51 -8.14
CA ASN A 43 1.94 -4.14 -9.40
C ASN A 43 0.56 -4.79 -9.54
N HIS A 44 0.44 -6.08 -9.24
CA HIS A 44 -0.84 -6.78 -9.37
C HIS A 44 -1.95 -6.13 -8.52
N ARG A 45 -1.67 -5.88 -7.23
CA ARG A 45 -2.67 -5.27 -6.35
C ARG A 45 -2.89 -3.80 -6.68
N HIS A 46 -1.81 -3.07 -6.93
CA HIS A 46 -1.87 -1.64 -7.20
C HIS A 46 -2.62 -1.33 -8.51
N PHE A 47 -2.47 -2.17 -9.54
CA PHE A 47 -3.25 -2.05 -10.77
C PHE A 47 -4.74 -2.35 -10.56
N GLN A 48 -5.10 -3.29 -9.66
CA GLN A 48 -6.50 -3.52 -9.30
C GLN A 48 -7.10 -2.29 -8.60
N HIS A 49 -6.35 -1.71 -7.65
CA HIS A 49 -6.74 -0.49 -6.97
C HIS A 49 -6.96 0.66 -7.96
N HIS A 50 -6.03 0.95 -8.87
CA HIS A 50 -6.22 2.00 -9.89
C HIS A 50 -7.33 1.71 -10.90
N ALA A 51 -7.61 0.45 -11.19
CA ALA A 51 -8.67 0.10 -12.13
C ALA A 51 -10.06 0.43 -11.58
N LYS A 52 -10.31 0.13 -10.30
CA LYS A 52 -11.61 0.28 -9.63
C LYS A 52 -11.45 0.59 -8.14
N PRO A 53 -10.92 1.76 -7.77
CA PRO A 53 -10.66 2.09 -6.37
C PRO A 53 -11.96 2.21 -5.57
N ASN A 54 -11.92 1.90 -4.28
CA ASN A 54 -13.03 1.95 -3.34
C ASN A 54 -14.27 1.10 -3.72
N ILE A 55 -14.16 0.18 -4.67
CA ILE A 55 -15.25 -0.73 -5.02
C ILE A 55 -15.09 -2.08 -4.31
N PHE A 56 -16.09 -2.47 -3.51
CA PHE A 56 -16.06 -3.74 -2.80
C PHE A 56 -15.79 -4.93 -3.74
N LYS A 57 -14.94 -5.85 -3.28
CA LYS A 57 -14.50 -7.06 -4.00
C LYS A 57 -13.65 -6.83 -5.25
N LYS A 58 -13.52 -5.59 -5.73
CA LYS A 58 -12.68 -5.24 -6.89
C LYS A 58 -11.38 -4.56 -6.46
N ASP A 59 -11.47 -3.65 -5.50
CA ASP A 59 -10.32 -3.03 -4.88
C ASP A 59 -9.82 -3.91 -3.71
N PRO A 60 -8.60 -4.44 -3.77
CA PRO A 60 -8.03 -5.20 -2.65
C PRO A 60 -7.85 -4.37 -1.38
N ASP A 61 -7.75 -3.04 -1.48
CA ASP A 61 -7.40 -2.17 -0.35
C ASP A 61 -8.60 -1.90 0.59
N VAL A 62 -9.83 -2.10 0.11
CA VAL A 62 -11.06 -2.02 0.93
C VAL A 62 -11.62 -3.40 1.30
N ASN A 63 -10.92 -4.49 0.96
CA ASN A 63 -11.35 -5.86 1.27
C ASN A 63 -10.76 -6.36 2.59
N MET A 64 -11.24 -5.79 3.70
CA MET A 64 -10.67 -5.92 5.05
C MET A 64 -10.94 -7.26 5.79
N LEU A 65 -11.18 -8.37 5.07
CA LEU A 65 -11.36 -9.73 5.63
C LEU A 65 -12.30 -9.81 6.85
N HIS A 66 -13.39 -9.03 6.84
CA HIS A 66 -14.37 -8.92 7.94
C HIS A 66 -13.84 -8.33 9.26
N ILE A 67 -12.61 -7.84 9.30
CA ILE A 67 -12.02 -7.20 10.49
C ILE A 67 -12.62 -5.81 10.68
N PHE A 68 -12.78 -5.07 9.58
CA PHE A 68 -13.36 -3.72 9.57
C PHE A 68 -14.55 -3.68 8.62
N VAL A 69 -15.47 -2.75 8.90
CA VAL A 69 -16.55 -2.40 7.98
C VAL A 69 -16.36 -0.97 7.51
N LEU A 70 -16.36 -0.77 6.19
CA LEU A 70 -16.02 0.49 5.52
C LEU A 70 -17.20 1.06 4.75
N GLY A 71 -17.20 2.38 4.55
CA GLY A 71 -18.28 3.10 3.87
C GLY A 71 -19.61 3.04 4.61
N ASP A 72 -20.67 3.51 3.96
CA ASP A 72 -21.99 3.62 4.57
C ASP A 72 -22.81 2.32 4.44
N THR A 73 -22.57 1.54 3.39
CA THR A 73 -23.42 0.40 3.04
C THR A 73 -23.03 -0.89 3.77
N GLN A 74 -21.74 -1.18 3.89
CA GLN A 74 -21.25 -2.42 4.50
C GLN A 74 -21.61 -2.56 6.01
N PRO A 75 -21.47 -1.52 6.86
CA PRO A 75 -21.86 -1.63 8.27
C PRO A 75 -23.36 -1.93 8.44
N VAL A 76 -24.21 -1.30 7.62
CA VAL A 76 -25.67 -1.51 7.62
C VAL A 76 -26.01 -2.94 7.18
N GLU A 77 -25.37 -3.42 6.11
CA GLU A 77 -25.57 -4.79 5.61
C GLU A 77 -25.19 -5.83 6.67
N TYR A 78 -24.05 -5.66 7.34
CA TYR A 78 -23.57 -6.56 8.39
C TYR A 78 -24.50 -6.55 9.60
N GLY A 79 -25.00 -5.37 9.99
CA GLY A 79 -26.00 -5.23 11.04
C GLY A 79 -27.30 -5.97 10.71
N LYS A 80 -27.84 -5.78 9.50
CA LYS A 80 -29.07 -6.47 9.04
C LYS A 80 -28.90 -7.98 8.97
N LYS A 81 -27.76 -8.46 8.46
CA LYS A 81 -27.41 -9.89 8.39
C LYS A 81 -27.00 -10.48 9.75
N LYS A 82 -26.91 -9.66 10.80
CA LYS A 82 -26.43 -10.04 12.13
C LYS A 82 -25.05 -10.70 12.10
N LEU A 83 -24.18 -10.28 11.17
CA LEU A 83 -22.79 -10.72 11.11
C LEU A 83 -22.01 -10.02 12.23
N LYS A 84 -21.45 -10.81 13.15
CA LYS A 84 -20.78 -10.31 14.37
C LYS A 84 -19.41 -10.95 14.57
N TYR A 85 -18.52 -10.80 13.59
CA TYR A 85 -17.14 -11.30 13.73
C TYR A 85 -16.33 -10.48 14.75
N LEU A 86 -16.56 -9.16 14.80
CA LEU A 86 -15.94 -8.22 15.73
C LEU A 86 -16.93 -7.15 16.19
N PRO A 87 -16.64 -6.42 17.29
CA PRO A 87 -17.47 -5.30 17.75
C PRO A 87 -17.31 -4.09 16.82
N TYR A 88 -17.99 -4.09 15.68
CA TYR A 88 -17.85 -3.05 14.66
C TYR A 88 -18.21 -1.64 15.14
N ASN A 89 -19.09 -1.51 16.13
CA ASN A 89 -19.43 -0.21 16.74
C ASN A 89 -18.24 0.41 17.50
N HIS A 90 -17.27 -0.40 17.94
CA HIS A 90 -16.04 0.05 18.59
C HIS A 90 -14.83 0.04 17.65
N GLN A 91 -15.02 -0.11 16.33
CA GLN A 91 -13.89 -0.22 15.39
C GLN A 91 -12.93 0.97 15.42
N HIS A 92 -13.43 2.17 15.72
CA HIS A 92 -12.63 3.36 15.86
C HIS A 92 -11.62 3.28 17.02
N GLU A 93 -11.91 2.49 18.06
CA GLU A 93 -11.03 2.31 19.23
C GLU A 93 -9.85 1.38 18.91
N TYR A 94 -10.08 0.35 18.10
CA TYR A 94 -9.06 -0.66 17.80
C TYR A 94 -8.46 -0.56 16.39
N PHE A 95 -8.97 0.30 15.51
CA PHE A 95 -8.46 0.44 14.14
C PHE A 95 -6.96 0.70 14.13
N PHE A 96 -6.50 1.74 14.84
CA PHE A 96 -5.08 2.09 14.89
C PHE A 96 -4.23 1.10 15.68
N LEU A 97 -4.83 0.34 16.60
CA LEU A 97 -4.14 -0.65 17.43
C LEU A 97 -4.00 -2.02 16.74
N ILE A 98 -4.82 -2.29 15.73
CA ILE A 98 -4.86 -3.60 15.04
C ILE A 98 -4.42 -3.47 13.59
N PHE A 99 -5.03 -2.57 12.82
CA PHE A 99 -4.83 -2.54 11.37
C PHE A 99 -3.41 -2.14 10.98
N PRO A 100 -2.91 -0.92 11.30
CA PRO A 100 -1.54 -0.58 10.94
C PRO A 100 -0.49 -1.52 11.54
N PRO A 101 -0.50 -1.90 12.85
CA PRO A 101 0.51 -2.80 13.40
C PRO A 101 0.63 -4.15 12.68
N LEU A 102 -0.46 -4.66 12.08
CA LEU A 102 -0.48 -5.95 11.42
C LEU A 102 -0.35 -5.87 9.89
N LEU A 103 -0.68 -4.73 9.26
CA LEU A 103 -0.77 -4.62 7.80
C LEU A 103 0.54 -4.98 7.09
N ILE A 104 1.61 -4.21 7.28
CA ILE A 104 2.91 -4.50 6.65
C ILE A 104 3.63 -5.67 7.34
N PRO A 105 3.80 -5.69 8.68
CA PRO A 105 4.67 -6.68 9.33
C PRO A 105 4.15 -8.12 9.22
N VAL A 106 2.83 -8.30 9.10
CA VAL A 106 2.20 -9.63 9.09
C VAL A 106 1.46 -9.87 7.78
N TYR A 107 0.40 -9.11 7.50
CA TYR A 107 -0.52 -9.43 6.40
C TYR A 107 0.15 -9.35 5.04
N PHE A 108 0.76 -8.20 4.70
CA PHE A 108 1.49 -8.04 3.44
C PHE A 108 2.72 -8.93 3.40
N GLN A 109 3.44 -9.10 4.50
CA GLN A 109 4.61 -9.98 4.54
C GLN A 109 4.25 -11.43 4.14
N ILE A 110 3.15 -11.97 4.69
CA ILE A 110 2.64 -13.29 4.33
C ILE A 110 2.22 -13.33 2.85
N GLN A 111 1.46 -12.33 2.39
CA GLN A 111 1.02 -12.30 1.00
C GLN A 111 2.18 -12.20 0.01
N ILE A 112 3.17 -11.32 0.26
CA ILE A 112 4.36 -11.15 -0.57
C ILE A 112 5.11 -12.46 -0.72
N ILE A 113 5.44 -13.12 0.41
CA ILE A 113 6.15 -14.42 0.38
C ILE A 113 5.31 -15.47 -0.33
N SER A 114 4.02 -15.57 0.01
CA SER A 114 3.12 -16.55 -0.57
C SER A 114 2.98 -16.38 -2.08
N THR A 115 2.83 -15.15 -2.56
CA THR A 115 2.73 -14.82 -3.98
C THR A 115 4.03 -15.14 -4.72
N MET A 116 5.19 -14.76 -4.17
CA MET A 116 6.48 -15.07 -4.79
C MET A 116 6.69 -16.57 -4.97
N ILE A 117 6.33 -17.38 -3.96
CA ILE A 117 6.49 -18.85 -4.00
C ILE A 117 5.45 -19.48 -4.95
N ARG A 118 4.15 -19.19 -4.75
CA ARG A 118 3.07 -19.82 -5.53
C ARG A 118 3.15 -19.51 -7.02
N HIS A 119 3.48 -18.27 -7.37
CA HIS A 119 3.60 -17.83 -8.76
C HIS A 119 5.02 -17.94 -9.32
N ARG A 120 5.97 -18.51 -8.54
CA ARG A 120 7.36 -18.74 -8.97
C ARG A 120 8.07 -17.48 -9.44
N PHE A 121 7.86 -16.36 -8.75
CA PHE A 121 8.57 -15.10 -9.01
C PHE A 121 9.98 -15.13 -8.42
N TRP A 122 10.83 -16.03 -8.93
CA TRP A 122 12.15 -16.32 -8.38
C TRP A 122 13.08 -15.11 -8.36
N ALA A 123 13.02 -14.25 -9.38
CA ALA A 123 13.83 -13.03 -9.41
C ALA A 123 13.46 -12.07 -8.26
N ASP A 124 12.17 -11.89 -7.98
CA ASP A 124 11.70 -11.07 -6.87
C ASP A 124 12.10 -11.70 -5.52
N LEU A 125 12.00 -13.04 -5.41
CA LEU A 125 12.42 -13.77 -4.22
C LEU A 125 13.92 -13.62 -3.95
N VAL A 126 14.76 -13.72 -4.97
CA VAL A 126 16.22 -13.49 -4.85
C VAL A 126 16.48 -12.07 -4.35
N TRP A 127 15.86 -11.05 -4.95
CA TRP A 127 16.01 -9.68 -4.47
C TRP A 127 15.56 -9.51 -3.02
N ALA A 128 14.42 -10.09 -2.64
CA ALA A 128 13.95 -10.05 -1.26
C ALA A 128 14.92 -10.75 -0.30
N ILE A 129 15.50 -11.90 -0.67
CA ILE A 129 16.52 -12.59 0.14
C ILE A 129 17.76 -11.70 0.32
N THR A 130 18.23 -11.03 -0.74
CA THR A 130 19.39 -10.12 -0.61
C THR A 130 19.12 -8.96 0.35
N TYR A 131 17.88 -8.46 0.44
CA TYR A 131 17.49 -7.48 1.46
C TYR A 131 17.73 -8.01 2.88
N TYR A 132 17.21 -9.20 3.18
CA TYR A 132 17.31 -9.79 4.53
C TYR A 132 18.75 -10.17 4.87
N ILE A 133 19.50 -10.74 3.92
CA ILE A 133 20.93 -11.04 4.10
C ILE A 133 21.69 -9.76 4.43
N ARG A 134 21.56 -8.72 3.60
CA ARG A 134 22.22 -7.43 3.86
C ARG A 134 21.83 -6.88 5.22
N TYR A 135 20.53 -6.86 5.53
CA TYR A 135 20.03 -6.35 6.81
C TYR A 135 20.66 -7.08 8.00
N PHE A 136 20.63 -8.41 8.02
CA PHE A 136 21.15 -9.18 9.14
C PHE A 136 22.68 -9.11 9.25
N ILE A 137 23.41 -9.13 8.14
CA ILE A 137 24.87 -8.90 8.15
C ILE A 137 25.21 -7.53 8.73
N THR A 138 24.44 -6.49 8.38
CA THR A 138 24.67 -5.13 8.87
C THR A 138 24.34 -4.99 10.35
N TYR A 139 23.23 -5.53 10.84
CA TYR A 139 22.71 -5.19 12.17
C TYR A 139 23.02 -6.21 13.27
N ILE A 140 23.22 -7.49 12.96
CA ILE A 140 23.56 -8.51 13.97
C ILE A 140 24.84 -8.18 14.75
N PRO A 141 25.92 -7.65 14.13
CA PRO A 141 27.13 -7.29 14.87
C PRO A 141 26.90 -6.23 15.96
N PHE A 142 25.88 -5.37 15.81
CA PHE A 142 25.60 -4.28 16.74
C PHE A 142 24.53 -4.63 17.78
N TYR A 143 23.50 -5.38 17.39
CA TYR A 143 22.32 -5.63 18.22
C TYR A 143 22.10 -7.10 18.59
N GLY A 144 22.97 -7.99 18.12
CA GLY A 144 22.73 -9.43 18.16
C GLY A 144 21.53 -9.85 17.31
N VAL A 145 21.21 -11.14 17.34
CA VAL A 145 20.08 -11.71 16.56
C VAL A 145 18.74 -11.12 17.04
N LEU A 146 18.48 -11.18 18.35
CA LEU A 146 17.21 -10.73 18.92
C LEU A 146 17.00 -9.21 18.76
N GLY A 147 18.04 -8.41 19.01
CA GLY A 147 17.95 -6.96 18.84
C GLY A 147 17.75 -6.55 17.38
N SER A 148 18.38 -7.25 16.42
CA SER A 148 18.17 -7.01 14.99
C SER A 148 16.75 -7.36 14.53
N LEU A 149 16.18 -8.46 15.05
CA LEU A 149 14.78 -8.86 14.79
C LEU A 149 13.80 -7.85 15.40
N PHE A 150 14.07 -7.38 16.61
CA PHE A 150 13.28 -6.33 17.24
C PHE A 150 13.32 -5.04 16.42
N LEU A 151 14.52 -4.58 16.01
CA LEU A 151 14.68 -3.40 15.18
C LEU A 151 13.93 -3.54 13.84
N LEU A 152 14.00 -4.71 13.21
CA LEU A 152 13.33 -4.96 11.94
C LEU A 152 11.82 -4.83 12.11
N THR A 153 11.28 -5.51 13.11
CA THR A 153 9.85 -5.49 13.43
C THR A 153 9.38 -4.08 13.80
N PHE A 154 10.16 -3.36 14.61
CA PHE A 154 9.84 -2.01 15.04
C PHE A 154 9.83 -1.01 13.86
N VAL A 155 10.81 -1.07 12.97
CA VAL A 155 10.83 -0.23 11.76
C VAL A 155 9.64 -0.54 10.85
N ARG A 156 9.28 -1.82 10.69
CA ARG A 156 8.11 -2.22 9.91
C ARG A 156 6.80 -1.78 10.54
N PHE A 157 6.71 -1.81 11.87
CA PHE A 157 5.58 -1.28 12.62
C PHE A 157 5.39 0.21 12.33
N LEU A 158 6.46 1.02 12.44
CA LEU A 158 6.40 2.46 12.14
C LEU A 158 6.06 2.74 10.68
N GLU A 159 6.69 2.00 9.76
CA GLU A 159 6.41 2.09 8.32
C GLU A 159 4.93 1.81 8.03
N SER A 160 4.34 0.83 8.70
CA SER A 160 2.95 0.44 8.51
C SER A 160 1.97 1.52 8.94
N HIS A 161 2.20 2.19 10.08
CA HIS A 161 1.37 3.32 10.52
C HIS A 161 1.43 4.46 9.53
N TRP A 162 2.63 4.81 9.10
CA TRP A 162 2.85 5.86 8.13
C TRP A 162 2.20 5.53 6.78
N PHE A 163 2.37 4.29 6.29
CA PHE A 163 1.77 3.83 5.05
C PHE A 163 0.24 3.88 5.09
N VAL A 164 -0.39 3.39 6.16
CA VAL A 164 -1.85 3.46 6.34
C VAL A 164 -2.29 4.92 6.32
N TRP A 165 -1.64 5.80 7.07
CA TRP A 165 -2.03 7.21 7.11
C TRP A 165 -1.97 7.87 5.73
N VAL A 166 -0.85 7.69 5.01
CA VAL A 166 -0.66 8.31 3.68
C VAL A 166 -1.62 7.76 2.64
N THR A 167 -1.82 6.44 2.59
CA THR A 167 -2.66 5.83 1.54
C THR A 167 -4.15 5.98 1.81
N GLN A 168 -4.57 6.07 3.07
CA GLN A 168 -5.99 6.06 3.41
C GLN A 168 -6.61 7.46 3.49
N MET A 169 -5.83 8.51 3.78
CA MET A 169 -6.37 9.87 3.96
C MET A 169 -7.07 10.43 2.72
N ASN A 170 -6.74 9.93 1.52
CA ASN A 170 -7.33 10.36 0.25
C ASN A 170 -8.51 9.47 -0.23
N HIS A 171 -8.68 8.29 0.37
CA HIS A 171 -9.59 7.25 -0.10
C HIS A 171 -10.68 6.88 0.91
N ILE A 172 -10.34 6.69 2.20
CA ILE A 172 -11.31 6.36 3.24
C ILE A 172 -12.43 7.42 3.38
N PRO A 173 -12.13 8.73 3.31
CA PRO A 173 -13.17 9.75 3.39
C PRO A 173 -14.12 9.78 2.18
N MET A 174 -13.74 9.09 1.10
CA MET A 174 -14.47 9.09 -0.16
C MET A 174 -15.48 7.95 -0.22
N GLU A 175 -16.28 7.91 -1.29
CA GLU A 175 -17.32 6.92 -1.44
C GLU A 175 -16.71 5.50 -1.55
N ILE A 176 -17.09 4.61 -0.62
CA ILE A 176 -16.75 3.17 -0.64
C ILE A 176 -18.05 2.38 -0.70
N ASP A 177 -18.29 1.68 -1.80
CA ASP A 177 -19.55 0.96 -2.02
C ASP A 177 -19.42 -0.17 -3.07
N CYS A 178 -20.53 -0.83 -3.36
CA CYS A 178 -20.66 -1.67 -4.55
C CYS A 178 -20.56 -0.82 -5.84
N GLU A 179 -20.16 -1.47 -6.94
CA GLU A 179 -20.03 -0.82 -8.25
C GLU A 179 -21.34 -0.15 -8.70
N LYS A 180 -21.28 1.15 -9.01
CA LYS A 180 -22.41 1.95 -9.53
C LYS A 180 -22.40 2.13 -11.04
N HIS A 181 -21.53 1.41 -11.75
CA HIS A 181 -21.39 1.42 -13.21
C HIS A 181 -21.20 2.82 -13.83
N ARG A 182 -20.49 3.69 -13.11
CA ARG A 182 -20.07 5.01 -13.62
C ARG A 182 -19.01 4.84 -14.71
N ASP A 183 -18.84 5.87 -15.54
CA ASP A 183 -17.68 5.96 -16.42
C ASP A 183 -16.38 6.01 -15.59
N TRP A 184 -15.26 5.68 -16.23
CA TRP A 184 -13.98 5.55 -15.53
C TRP A 184 -13.55 6.84 -14.83
N LEU A 185 -13.67 8.00 -15.48
CA LEU A 185 -13.27 9.29 -14.91
C LEU A 185 -14.08 9.61 -13.66
N SER A 186 -15.41 9.50 -13.75
CA SER A 186 -16.31 9.74 -12.63
C SER A 186 -16.11 8.74 -11.49
N SER A 187 -15.75 7.48 -11.80
CA SER A 187 -15.36 6.50 -10.78
C SER A 187 -14.09 6.91 -10.03
N GLN A 188 -13.05 7.39 -10.72
CA GLN A 188 -11.81 7.84 -10.06
C GLN A 188 -12.08 9.03 -9.14
N LEU A 189 -12.75 10.07 -9.65
CA LEU A 189 -13.05 11.29 -8.89
C LEU A 189 -13.91 11.04 -7.65
N ALA A 190 -14.82 10.07 -7.69
CA ALA A 190 -15.64 9.73 -6.54
C ALA A 190 -14.90 8.95 -5.45
N ALA A 191 -13.79 8.28 -5.81
CA ALA A 191 -13.00 7.43 -4.92
C ALA A 191 -11.76 8.14 -4.37
N THR A 192 -11.40 9.32 -4.88
CA THR A 192 -10.18 10.05 -4.52
C THR A 192 -10.47 11.50 -4.17
N CYS A 193 -9.81 12.02 -3.14
CA CYS A 193 -9.68 13.46 -2.93
C CYS A 193 -8.22 13.86 -2.82
N ASN A 194 -7.94 15.16 -2.93
CA ASN A 194 -6.62 15.72 -2.63
C ASN A 194 -6.57 16.24 -1.19
N ILE A 195 -5.37 16.25 -0.61
CA ILE A 195 -5.05 16.93 0.64
C ILE A 195 -4.35 18.25 0.31
N GLU A 196 -4.57 19.27 1.14
CA GLU A 196 -3.95 20.59 0.98
C GLU A 196 -2.44 20.48 0.74
N GLN A 197 -1.96 21.21 -0.26
CA GLN A 197 -0.54 21.23 -0.59
C GLN A 197 0.24 21.97 0.51
N SER A 198 1.31 21.34 0.97
CA SER A 198 2.36 22.02 1.72
C SER A 198 3.69 21.32 1.46
N PHE A 199 4.81 22.00 1.70
CA PHE A 199 6.12 21.38 1.61
C PHE A 199 6.22 20.11 2.47
N PHE A 200 5.59 20.12 3.65
CA PHE A 200 5.52 18.96 4.52
C PHE A 200 4.72 17.82 3.87
N ASN A 201 3.50 18.07 3.38
CA ASN A 201 2.65 17.05 2.79
C ASN A 201 3.29 16.45 1.53
N ASP A 202 3.88 17.28 0.67
CA ASP A 202 4.53 16.85 -0.57
C ASP A 202 5.71 15.90 -0.28
N TRP A 203 6.51 16.20 0.76
CA TRP A 203 7.65 15.37 1.18
C TRP A 203 7.21 14.12 1.94
N PHE A 204 6.27 14.27 2.88
CA PHE A 204 5.84 13.22 3.81
C PHE A 204 5.05 12.13 3.10
N THR A 205 4.20 12.49 2.14
CA THR A 205 3.35 11.56 1.38
C THR A 205 4.03 11.09 0.10
N GLY A 206 5.12 11.75 -0.29
CA GLY A 206 5.73 11.55 -1.58
C GLY A 206 4.86 12.04 -2.74
N HIS A 207 4.16 13.18 -2.55
CA HIS A 207 3.19 13.79 -3.47
C HIS A 207 1.87 13.01 -3.66
N LEU A 208 1.62 11.98 -2.85
CA LEU A 208 0.34 11.26 -2.83
C LEU A 208 -0.79 12.06 -2.16
N ASN A 209 -0.52 13.27 -1.67
CA ASN A 209 -1.56 14.24 -1.38
C ASN A 209 -2.36 14.66 -2.63
N PHE A 210 -1.84 14.43 -3.84
CA PHE A 210 -2.50 14.68 -5.13
C PHE A 210 -3.08 13.40 -5.75
N GLN A 211 -4.03 12.79 -5.04
CA GLN A 211 -4.55 11.46 -5.42
C GLN A 211 -5.44 11.50 -6.66
N ILE A 212 -6.11 12.63 -6.94
CA ILE A 212 -6.91 12.80 -8.16
C ILE A 212 -5.98 12.72 -9.38
N GLU A 213 -4.96 13.57 -9.44
CA GLU A 213 -4.00 13.60 -10.56
C GLU A 213 -3.25 12.27 -10.68
N HIS A 214 -2.91 11.66 -9.54
CA HIS A 214 -2.26 10.37 -9.49
C HIS A 214 -3.09 9.25 -10.15
N HIS A 215 -4.40 9.19 -9.86
CA HIS A 215 -5.27 8.16 -10.44
C HIS A 215 -5.63 8.44 -11.90
N LEU A 216 -5.77 9.72 -12.28
CA LEU A 216 -6.07 10.11 -13.66
C LEU A 216 -4.86 9.98 -14.60
N PHE A 217 -3.67 10.29 -14.10
CA PHE A 217 -2.43 10.32 -14.89
C PHE A 217 -1.30 9.55 -14.18
N PRO A 218 -1.45 8.23 -13.94
CA PRO A 218 -0.51 7.47 -13.11
C PRO A 218 0.91 7.45 -13.66
N THR A 219 1.10 7.55 -14.98
CA THR A 219 2.42 7.57 -15.61
C THR A 219 3.09 8.93 -15.59
N MET A 220 2.40 9.98 -15.12
CA MET A 220 2.98 11.33 -15.01
C MET A 220 3.98 11.37 -13.84
N PRO A 221 5.16 11.98 -14.02
CA PRO A 221 6.09 12.16 -12.91
C PRO A 221 5.45 13.00 -11.80
N ARG A 222 5.49 12.50 -10.56
CA ARG A 222 4.77 13.08 -9.42
C ARG A 222 5.11 14.53 -9.08
N HIS A 223 6.31 14.99 -9.45
CA HIS A 223 6.71 16.40 -9.28
C HIS A 223 5.93 17.37 -10.20
N ASN A 224 5.06 16.85 -11.07
CA ASN A 224 4.14 17.62 -11.89
C ASN A 224 2.68 17.56 -11.41
N PHE A 225 2.34 16.80 -10.36
CA PHE A 225 0.94 16.70 -9.91
C PHE A 225 0.37 18.02 -9.39
N TRP A 226 1.21 18.87 -8.81
CA TRP A 226 0.79 20.15 -8.23
C TRP A 226 0.67 21.29 -9.26
N LYS A 227 1.10 21.08 -10.51
CA LYS A 227 1.18 22.09 -11.55
C LYS A 227 -0.08 22.14 -12.39
#